data_AF-A0A1P8FQZ6-F1
#
_entry.id   AF-A0A1P8FQZ6-F1
#
_cell.length_a   1.000
_cell.length_b   1.000
_cell.length_c   1.000
_cell.angle_alpha   90.00
_cell.angle_beta   90.00
_cell.angle_gamma   90.00
#
_symmetry.space_group_name_H-M   'P 1'
#
loop_
_entity.id
_entity.type
_entity.pdbx_description
1 polymer ?
#
loop_
_entity_poly.entity_id
_entity_poly.type
_entity_poly.pdbx_seq_one_letter_code
_entity_poly.pdbx_strand_id
1 'polypeptide(L)'
;MQRRFSLSEKIAIVRESHVPGMTAAHVARRHGIAVNVLYYWRKAYGELAQTDLTVVESRGSVAKEIEDLQLQVRNLERLLGKRTLEVALLRERLGKSDDDPES
;
A
#
# COMPACT_ATOMS: atom_id res chain seq x y z
N MET A 1 -1.35 -39.38 -12.80
CA MET A 1 -1.99 -38.12 -13.25
C MET A 1 -1.09 -36.97 -12.85
N GLN A 2 -0.48 -36.27 -13.82
CA GLN A 2 0.43 -35.16 -13.55
C GLN A 2 -0.40 -33.90 -13.27
N ARG A 3 -0.22 -33.27 -12.11
CA ARG A 3 -0.93 -32.02 -11.77
C ARG A 3 -0.57 -30.95 -12.80
N ARG A 4 -1.58 -30.31 -13.40
CA ARG A 4 -1.39 -29.17 -14.30
C ARG A 4 -1.42 -27.89 -13.47
N PHE A 5 -0.39 -27.06 -13.62
CA PHE A 5 -0.32 -25.74 -13.00
C PHE A 5 -0.69 -24.67 -14.03
N SER A 6 -1.58 -23.77 -13.64
CA SER A 6 -1.86 -22.53 -14.37
C SER A 6 -0.65 -21.59 -14.36
N LEU A 7 -0.67 -20.56 -15.22
CA LEU A 7 0.41 -19.58 -15.26
C LEU A 7 0.53 -18.80 -13.94
N SER A 8 -0.60 -18.41 -13.34
CA SER A 8 -0.63 -17.70 -12.06
C SER A 8 -0.07 -18.55 -10.92
N GLU A 9 -0.41 -19.84 -10.86
CA GLU A 9 0.18 -20.76 -9.89
C GLU A 9 1.69 -20.89 -10.07
N LYS A 10 2.19 -20.99 -11.31
CA LYS A 10 3.64 -21.05 -11.58
C LYS A 10 4.34 -19.78 -11.08
N ILE A 11 3.78 -18.61 -11.37
CA ILE A 11 4.32 -17.31 -10.91
C ILE A 11 4.31 -17.25 -9.38
N ALA A 12 3.24 -17.69 -8.72
CA ALA A 12 3.16 -17.71 -7.26
C ALA A 12 4.22 -18.63 -6.62
N ILE A 13 4.43 -19.82 -7.19
CA ILE A 13 5.46 -20.76 -6.72
C ILE A 13 6.86 -20.18 -6.95
N VAL A 14 7.11 -19.55 -8.11
CA VAL A 14 8.38 -18.87 -8.40
C VAL A 14 8.60 -17.73 -7.41
N ARG A 15 7.58 -16.94 -7.09
CA ARG A 15 7.65 -15.85 -6.12
C ARG A 15 8.01 -16.36 -4.72
N GLU A 16 7.30 -17.37 -4.22
CA GLU A 16 7.59 -18.01 -2.92
C GLU A 16 9.04 -18.47 -2.84
N SER A 17 9.56 -18.99 -3.95
CA SER A 17 10.93 -19.47 -4.03
C SER A 17 12.00 -18.37 -4.01
N HIS A 18 11.65 -17.10 -4.24
CA HIS A 18 12.55 -15.95 -4.14
C HIS A 18 12.51 -15.27 -2.76
N VAL A 19 11.60 -15.68 -1.87
CA VAL A 19 11.52 -15.15 -0.51
C VAL A 19 12.82 -15.51 0.24
N PRO A 20 13.51 -14.54 0.87
CA PRO A 20 14.69 -14.80 1.68
C PRO A 20 14.42 -15.87 2.75
N GLY A 21 15.32 -16.84 2.89
CA GLY A 21 15.16 -17.97 3.81
C GLY A 21 14.39 -19.17 3.25
N MET A 22 13.76 -19.07 2.07
CA MET A 22 13.20 -20.22 1.36
C MET A 22 14.23 -20.86 0.42
N THR A 23 14.27 -22.18 0.36
CA THR A 23 15.09 -22.92 -0.62
C THR A 23 14.22 -23.48 -1.75
N ALA A 24 14.79 -23.58 -2.95
CA ALA A 24 14.10 -24.15 -4.11
C ALA A 24 13.59 -25.58 -3.83
N ALA A 25 14.41 -26.39 -3.16
CA ALA A 25 14.07 -27.77 -2.80
C ALA A 25 12.88 -27.84 -1.84
N HIS A 26 12.82 -26.93 -0.86
CA HIS A 26 11.70 -26.84 0.07
C HIS A 26 10.38 -26.50 -0.63
N VAL A 27 10.39 -25.45 -1.44
CA VAL A 27 9.22 -24.99 -2.20
C VAL A 27 8.77 -26.06 -3.19
N ALA A 28 9.71 -26.70 -3.90
CA ALA A 28 9.40 -27.76 -4.86
C ALA A 28 8.69 -28.96 -4.19
N ARG A 29 9.16 -29.41 -3.01
CA ARG A 29 8.51 -30.49 -2.24
C ARG A 29 7.11 -30.11 -1.79
N ARG A 30 6.92 -28.89 -1.28
CA ARG A 30 5.61 -28.39 -0.84
C ARG A 30 4.57 -28.40 -1.96
N HIS A 31 4.98 -28.09 -3.19
CA HIS A 31 4.10 -28.04 -4.36
C HIS A 31 4.08 -29.34 -5.17
N GLY A 32 4.80 -30.38 -4.75
CA GLY A 32 4.86 -31.67 -5.44
C GLY A 32 5.48 -31.60 -6.83
N ILE A 33 6.43 -30.69 -7.05
CA ILE A 33 7.16 -30.53 -8.31
C ILE A 33 8.63 -30.91 -8.14
N ALA A 34 9.27 -31.33 -9.22
CA ALA A 34 10.70 -31.58 -9.21
C ALA A 34 11.47 -30.25 -9.14
N VAL A 35 12.59 -30.23 -8.42
CA VAL A 35 13.38 -29.00 -8.19
C VAL A 35 13.89 -28.39 -9.51
N ASN A 36 14.25 -29.24 -10.48
CA ASN A 36 14.66 -28.81 -11.83
C ASN A 36 13.55 -28.03 -12.57
N VAL A 37 12.29 -28.45 -12.43
CA VAL A 37 11.13 -27.75 -13.00
C VAL A 37 11.00 -26.35 -12.37
N LEU A 38 11.21 -26.25 -11.06
CA LEU A 38 11.18 -24.95 -10.38
C LEU A 38 12.32 -24.04 -10.84
N TYR A 39 13.53 -24.56 -11.04
CA TYR A 39 14.64 -23.77 -11.62
C TYR A 39 14.32 -23.27 -13.03
N TYR A 40 13.71 -24.13 -13.86
CA TYR A 40 13.24 -23.72 -15.18
C TYR A 40 12.19 -22.61 -15.10
N TRP A 41 11.20 -22.73 -14.20
CA TRP A 41 10.20 -21.69 -13.99
C TRP A 41 10.77 -20.39 -13.44
N ARG A 42 11.77 -20.44 -12.54
CA ARG A 42 12.47 -19.25 -12.07
C ARG A 42 13.13 -18.49 -13.21
N LYS A 43 13.75 -19.20 -14.15
CA LYS A 43 14.35 -18.57 -15.33
C LYS A 43 13.29 -17.98 -16.27
N ALA A 44 12.16 -18.67 -16.44
CA ALA A 44 11.11 -18.25 -17.38
C ALA A 44 10.19 -17.14 -16.84
N TYR A 45 9.94 -17.10 -15.53
CA TYR A 45 8.92 -16.24 -14.90
C TYR A 45 9.48 -15.38 -13.76
N GLY A 46 10.80 -15.36 -13.57
CA GLY A 46 11.44 -14.60 -12.48
C GLY A 46 11.13 -13.11 -12.53
N GLU A 47 11.24 -12.51 -13.72
CA GLU A 47 10.93 -11.08 -13.92
C GLU A 47 9.46 -10.78 -13.63
N LEU A 48 8.53 -11.58 -14.16
CA LEU A 48 7.09 -11.41 -13.88
C LEU A 48 6.77 -11.55 -12.39
N ALA A 49 7.44 -12.48 -11.71
CA ALA A 49 7.27 -12.67 -10.26
C ALA A 49 7.79 -11.47 -9.45
N GLN A 50 8.84 -10.79 -9.93
CA GLN A 50 9.40 -9.58 -9.30
C GLN A 50 8.55 -8.34 -9.59
N THR A 51 8.09 -8.13 -10.81
CA THR A 51 7.24 -6.97 -11.15
C THR A 51 5.92 -6.99 -10.38
N ASP A 52 5.32 -8.18 -10.19
CA ASP A 52 4.13 -8.27 -9.35
C ASP A 52 4.41 -7.91 -7.88
N LEU A 53 5.59 -8.26 -7.34
CA LEU A 53 5.98 -7.90 -5.97
C LEU A 53 6.10 -6.38 -5.84
N THR A 54 6.83 -5.74 -6.74
CA THR A 54 7.03 -4.28 -6.69
C THR A 54 5.71 -3.52 -6.87
N VAL A 55 4.80 -4.00 -7.73
CA VAL A 55 3.47 -3.40 -7.90
C VAL A 55 2.63 -3.52 -6.62
N VAL A 56 2.67 -4.67 -5.94
CA VAL A 56 1.94 -4.87 -4.69
C VAL A 56 2.50 -3.99 -3.57
N GLU A 57 3.82 -3.94 -3.41
CA GLU A 57 4.48 -3.06 -2.43
C GLU A 57 4.17 -1.58 -2.70
N SER A 58 4.27 -1.15 -3.96
CA SER A 58 3.94 0.23 -4.36
C SER A 58 2.48 0.58 -4.09
N ARG A 59 1.53 -0.34 -4.33
CA ARG A 59 0.13 -0.12 -3.97
C ARG A 59 -0.07 0.01 -2.47
N GLY A 60 0.62 -0.82 -1.68
CA GLY A 60 0.59 -0.76 -0.23
C GLY A 60 1.13 0.57 0.32
N SER A 61 2.23 1.06 -0.24
CA SER A 61 2.80 2.37 0.17
C SER A 61 1.87 3.52 -0.19
N VAL A 62 1.31 3.53 -1.41
CA VAL A 62 0.36 4.57 -1.85
C VAL A 62 -0.91 4.55 -0.99
N ALA A 63 -1.45 3.37 -0.67
CA ALA A 63 -2.63 3.26 0.18
C ALA A 63 -2.39 3.85 1.58
N LYS A 64 -1.21 3.61 2.16
CA LYS A 64 -0.82 4.18 3.44
C LYS A 64 -0.67 5.70 3.40
N GLU A 65 -0.04 6.22 2.35
CA GLU A 65 0.12 7.67 2.16
C GLU A 65 -1.24 8.38 2.05
N ILE A 66 -2.20 7.77 1.35
CA ILE A 66 -3.58 8.29 1.28
C ILE A 66 -4.23 8.31 2.66
N GLU A 67 -4.08 7.26 3.47
CA GLU A 67 -4.63 7.20 4.83
C GLU A 67 -4.04 8.28 5.73
N ASP A 68 -2.71 8.46 5.69
CA ASP A 68 -1.99 9.46 6.47
C ASP A 68 -2.43 10.88 6.08
N LEU A 69 -2.54 11.17 4.78
CA LEU A 69 -3.04 12.46 4.27
C LEU A 69 -4.50 12.72 4.69
N GLN A 70 -5.37 11.72 4.62
CA GLN A 70 -6.76 11.85 5.08
C GLN A 70 -6.85 12.15 6.59
N LEU A 71 -5.97 11.56 7.40
CA LEU A 71 -5.88 11.88 8.82
C LEU A 71 -5.42 13.33 9.05
N GLN A 72 -4.42 13.79 8.29
CA GLN A 72 -3.95 15.17 8.37
C GLN A 72 -5.05 16.18 8.00
N VAL A 73 -5.80 15.94 6.92
CA VAL A 73 -6.93 16.80 6.51
C VAL A 73 -7.94 16.93 7.65
N ARG A 74 -8.39 15.80 8.24
CA ARG A 74 -9.35 15.83 9.35
C ARG A 74 -8.84 16.59 10.57
N ASN A 75 -7.56 16.47 10.89
CA ASN A 75 -6.94 17.20 11.99
C ASN A 75 -6.90 18.70 11.72
N LEU A 76 -6.54 19.09 10.50
CA LEU A 76 -6.51 20.49 10.08
C LEU A 76 -7.91 21.10 10.09
N GLU A 77 -8.92 20.39 9.57
CA GLU A 77 -10.32 20.83 9.62
C GLU A 77 -10.80 21.07 11.06
N ARG A 78 -10.46 20.17 11.99
CA ARG A 78 -10.80 20.31 13.42
C ARG A 78 -10.13 21.53 14.05
N LEU A 79 -8.84 21.75 13.75
CA LEU A 79 -8.09 22.88 14.27
C LEU A 79 -8.60 24.20 13.71
N LEU A 80 -8.90 24.25 12.41
CA LEU A 80 -9.53 25.38 11.74
C LEU A 80 -10.86 25.71 12.41
N GLY A 81 -11.75 24.73 12.59
CA GLY A 81 -13.03 24.93 13.27
C GLY A 81 -12.87 25.52 14.68
N LYS A 82 -11.89 25.03 15.46
CA LYS A 82 -11.59 25.59 16.79
C LYS A 82 -11.16 27.06 16.73
N ARG A 83 -10.28 27.41 15.79
CA ARG A 83 -9.81 28.79 15.63
C ARG A 83 -10.90 29.71 15.10
N THR A 84 -11.74 29.24 14.18
CA THR A 84 -12.89 30.01 13.68
C THR A 84 -13.85 30.38 14.80
N LEU A 85 -14.17 29.43 15.69
CA LEU A 85 -15.02 29.70 16.86
C LEU A 85 -14.36 30.69 17.84
N GLU A 86 -13.05 30.56 18.08
CA GLU A 86 -12.30 31.49 18.93
C GLU A 86 -12.31 32.91 18.37
N VAL A 87 -12.08 33.07 17.06
CA VAL A 87 -12.15 34.37 16.38
C VAL A 87 -13.55 34.97 16.46
N ALA A 88 -14.60 34.17 16.26
CA ALA A 88 -15.98 34.64 16.37
C ALA A 88 -16.29 35.17 17.78
N LEU A 89 -15.92 34.42 18.83
CA LEU A 89 -16.10 34.84 20.22
C LEU A 89 -15.28 36.09 20.56
N LEU A 90 -14.06 36.21 20.05
CA LEU A 90 -13.23 37.40 20.26
C LEU A 90 -13.83 38.64 19.59
N ARG A 91 -14.37 38.50 18.38
CA ARG A 91 -15.07 39.60 17.68
C ARG A 91 -16.32 40.05 18.43
N GLU A 92 -17.13 39.11 18.91
CA GLU A 92 -18.32 39.39 19.74
C GLU A 92 -17.95 40.17 21.01
N ARG A 93 -16.91 39.73 21.73
CA ARG A 93 -16.41 40.41 22.95
C ARG A 93 -15.86 41.80 22.69
N LEU A 94 -15.26 42.02 21.53
CA LEU A 94 -14.73 43.31 21.13
C LEU A 94 -15.82 44.26 20.60
N GLY A 95 -17.09 43.81 20.52
CA GLY A 95 -18.19 44.60 19.97
C GLY A 95 -18.00 44.97 18.49
N LYS A 96 -17.09 44.28 17.78
CA LYS A 96 -16.82 44.50 16.36
C LYS A 96 -17.78 43.63 15.55
N SER A 97 -18.97 44.14 15.25
CA SER A 97 -19.78 43.65 14.14
C SER A 97 -19.04 43.91 12.83
N ASP A 98 -19.20 43.04 11.82
CA ASP A 98 -18.60 43.18 10.48
C ASP A 98 -19.12 44.42 9.69
N ASP A 99 -19.67 45.43 10.37
CA ASP A 99 -19.91 46.78 9.86
C ASP A 99 -18.75 47.69 10.26
N ASP A 100 -17.66 47.61 9.50
CA ASP A 100 -16.81 48.78 9.23
C ASP A 100 -16.15 48.57 7.86
N PRO A 101 -16.86 48.91 6.77
CA PRO A 101 -16.22 49.20 5.51
C PRO A 101 -15.70 50.65 5.56
N GLU A 102 -14.39 50.81 5.44
CA GLU A 102 -13.69 52.10 5.29
C GLU A 102 -13.65 53.04 6.52
N SER A 103 -12.46 53.14 7.11
CA SER A 103 -11.87 54.42 7.58
C SER A 103 -10.35 54.33 7.51
#